data_AF-A0A239EIE5-F1
#
_entry.id   AF-A0A239EIE5-F1
#
_cell.length_a   1.000
_cell.length_b   1.000
_cell.length_c   1.000
_cell.angle_alpha   90.00
_cell.angle_beta   90.00
_cell.angle_gamma   90.00
#
_symmetry.space_group_name_H-M   'P 1'
#
loop_
_entity.id
_entity.type
_entity.pdbx_description
1 polymer ?
#
loop_
_entity_poly.entity_id
_entity_poly.type
_entity_poly.pdbx_seq_one_letter_code
_entity_poly.pdbx_strand_id
1 'polypeptide(L)'
;MLHYIHIQGKEAPPFYFRDKTAQNFKSVVQSLGDGSSLVISSLYRTDVLYTSTKDLSEIILKLWSLQEDNFEPSRLTFVSGRDNALELFFTSLVSFSSASKWYEIYLEEFRHACSLDRNNPILKDLKLCEQYLQASHQTIPRPIAGNDTQDLLPRREVFDDLVKHINDFLN
;
A
#
# COMPACT_ATOMS: atom_id res chain seq x y z
N MET A 1 -6.95 -1.87 -15.09
CA MET A 1 -7.14 -0.83 -14.06
C MET A 1 -6.39 -1.26 -12.80
N LEU A 2 -5.73 -0.34 -12.08
CA LEU A 2 -5.10 -0.67 -10.80
C LEU A 2 -6.12 -0.55 -9.67
N HIS A 3 -6.07 -1.50 -8.75
CA HIS A 3 -6.91 -1.59 -7.58
C HIS A 3 -6.04 -1.76 -6.34
N TYR A 4 -6.48 -1.22 -5.23
CA TYR A 4 -5.72 -1.19 -4.00
C TYR A 4 -6.61 -1.42 -2.79
N ILE A 5 -6.28 -2.43 -2.00
CA ILE A 5 -6.87 -2.71 -0.69
C ILE A 5 -5.78 -2.54 0.35
N HIS A 6 -6.08 -1.80 1.42
CA HIS A 6 -5.11 -1.48 2.45
C HIS A 6 -5.71 -1.54 3.85
N ILE A 7 -4.87 -1.96 4.79
CA ILE A 7 -5.11 -1.87 6.22
C ILE A 7 -3.86 -1.43 6.95
N GLN A 8 -4.04 -0.64 8.01
CA GLN A 8 -2.94 -0.16 8.86
C GLN A 8 -3.34 -0.04 10.33
N GLY A 9 -2.32 0.05 11.18
CA GLY A 9 -2.46 0.32 12.61
C GLY A 9 -3.02 -0.87 13.37
N LYS A 10 -3.89 -0.60 14.34
CA LYS A 10 -4.46 -1.62 15.25
C LYS A 10 -5.30 -2.69 14.54
N GLU A 11 -5.79 -2.40 13.34
CA GLU A 11 -6.61 -3.32 12.56
C GLU A 11 -5.78 -4.25 11.68
N ALA A 12 -4.49 -3.98 11.47
CA ALA A 12 -3.63 -4.78 10.59
C ALA A 12 -3.20 -6.17 11.12
N PRO A 13 -2.98 -6.40 12.44
CA PRO A 13 -2.46 -7.66 12.94
C PRO A 13 -3.24 -8.93 12.57
N PRO A 14 -4.60 -8.92 12.55
CA PRO A 14 -5.37 -10.10 12.11
C PRO A 14 -5.18 -10.45 10.64
N PHE A 15 -4.78 -9.47 9.82
CA PHE A 15 -4.60 -9.59 8.37
C PHE A 15 -3.14 -9.78 7.95
N TYR A 16 -2.24 -9.91 8.92
CA TYR A 16 -0.82 -10.06 8.68
C TYR A 16 -0.47 -11.47 8.21
N PHE A 17 0.17 -11.55 7.05
CA PHE A 17 0.63 -12.80 6.46
C PHE A 17 1.96 -13.26 7.10
N ARG A 18 1.90 -14.28 7.96
CA ARG A 18 3.09 -14.91 8.56
C ARG A 18 3.80 -15.86 7.59
N ASP A 19 5.10 -16.11 7.81
CA ASP A 19 5.88 -17.21 7.21
C ASP A 19 5.71 -17.40 5.69
N LYS A 20 5.78 -16.30 4.93
CA LYS A 20 5.67 -16.27 3.45
C LYS A 20 4.28 -16.61 2.88
N THR A 21 3.23 -16.69 3.70
CA THR A 21 1.85 -16.88 3.21
C THR A 21 1.38 -15.74 2.29
N ALA A 22 2.03 -14.57 2.35
CA ALA A 22 1.80 -13.45 1.44
C ALA A 22 2.00 -13.84 -0.03
N GLN A 23 2.98 -14.70 -0.35
CA GLN A 23 3.23 -15.15 -1.72
C GLN A 23 2.16 -16.13 -2.22
N ASN A 24 1.65 -16.98 -1.34
CA ASN A 24 0.53 -17.86 -1.66
C ASN A 24 -0.73 -17.03 -1.94
N PHE A 25 -1.04 -16.08 -1.05
CA PHE A 25 -2.17 -15.18 -1.22
C PHE A 25 -2.06 -14.35 -2.50
N LYS A 26 -0.88 -13.77 -2.77
CA LYS A 26 -0.58 -13.09 -4.03
C LYS A 26 -0.88 -13.97 -5.24
N SER A 27 -0.42 -15.23 -5.23
CA SER A 27 -0.66 -16.18 -6.33
C SER A 27 -2.14 -16.47 -6.56
N VAL A 28 -2.93 -16.54 -5.48
CA VAL A 28 -4.40 -16.64 -5.56
C VAL A 28 -5.00 -15.36 -6.15
N VAL A 29 -4.57 -14.18 -5.72
CA VAL A 29 -5.04 -12.91 -6.30
C VAL A 29 -4.72 -12.84 -7.81
N GLN A 30 -3.53 -13.29 -8.22
CA GLN A 30 -3.15 -13.35 -9.64
C GLN A 30 -4.03 -14.31 -10.44
N SER A 31 -4.44 -15.44 -9.87
CA SER A 31 -5.28 -16.41 -10.60
C SER A 31 -6.74 -15.96 -10.77
N LEU A 32 -7.21 -15.03 -9.94
CA LEU A 32 -8.54 -14.42 -10.07
C LEU A 32 -8.60 -13.35 -11.17
N GLY A 33 -7.47 -12.71 -11.46
CA GLY A 33 -7.37 -11.57 -12.34
C GLY A 33 -6.66 -11.85 -13.66
N ASP A 34 -6.62 -10.81 -14.49
CA ASP A 34 -6.00 -10.79 -15.81
C ASP A 34 -4.63 -10.07 -15.81
N GLY A 35 -4.08 -9.76 -14.65
CA GLY A 35 -2.89 -8.93 -14.55
C GLY A 35 -1.97 -9.22 -13.36
N SER A 36 -1.11 -8.26 -13.06
CA SER A 36 -0.15 -8.34 -11.97
C SER A 36 -0.81 -8.10 -10.61
N SER A 37 -0.28 -8.72 -9.57
CA SER A 37 -0.63 -8.37 -8.18
C SER A 37 0.64 -8.25 -7.33
N LEU A 38 0.51 -7.54 -6.23
CA LEU A 38 1.55 -7.30 -5.26
C LEU A 38 0.92 -7.35 -3.87
N VAL A 39 1.55 -8.08 -2.96
CA VAL A 39 1.16 -8.15 -1.56
C VAL A 39 2.38 -7.78 -0.72
N ILE A 40 2.27 -6.73 0.07
CA ILE A 40 3.28 -6.30 1.03
C ILE A 40 2.62 -6.34 2.39
N SER A 41 3.15 -7.14 3.32
CA SER A 41 2.49 -7.39 4.60
C SER A 41 3.48 -7.34 5.74
N SER A 42 3.15 -6.54 6.73
CA SER A 42 3.81 -6.44 8.03
C SER A 42 2.74 -6.50 9.12
N LEU A 43 3.15 -6.67 10.37
CA LEU A 43 2.22 -6.72 11.51
C LEU A 43 1.35 -5.46 11.65
N TYR A 44 1.80 -4.31 11.11
CA TYR A 44 1.19 -3.01 11.31
C TYR A 44 0.54 -2.42 10.06
N ARG A 45 0.77 -3.05 8.90
CA ARG A 45 0.29 -2.58 7.61
C ARG A 45 0.33 -3.71 6.60
N THR A 46 -0.76 -3.88 5.88
CA THR A 46 -0.81 -4.77 4.71
C THR A 46 -1.44 -4.07 3.52
N ASP A 47 -0.78 -4.21 2.38
CA ASP A 47 -1.16 -3.63 1.10
C ASP A 47 -1.35 -4.75 0.08
N VAL A 48 -2.51 -4.77 -0.57
CA VAL A 48 -2.83 -5.66 -1.67
C VAL A 48 -3.15 -4.80 -2.89
N LEU A 49 -2.24 -4.81 -3.86
CA LEU A 49 -2.42 -4.12 -5.13
C LEU A 49 -2.60 -5.14 -6.23
N TYR A 50 -3.54 -4.90 -7.14
CA TYR A 50 -3.74 -5.77 -8.28
C TYR A 50 -4.25 -5.00 -9.49
N THR A 51 -3.81 -5.41 -10.67
CA THR A 51 -4.36 -4.89 -11.92
C THR A 51 -5.42 -5.86 -12.43
N SER A 52 -6.62 -5.36 -12.65
CA SER A 52 -7.65 -6.11 -13.37
C SER A 52 -8.57 -5.19 -14.17
N THR A 53 -9.24 -5.74 -15.18
CA THR A 53 -10.36 -5.08 -15.86
C THR A 53 -11.64 -5.08 -15.02
N LYS A 54 -11.79 -6.03 -14.10
CA LYS A 54 -12.93 -6.14 -13.18
C LYS A 54 -12.52 -5.72 -11.77
N ASP A 55 -13.51 -5.30 -10.97
CA ASP A 55 -13.33 -5.16 -9.53
C ASP A 55 -13.42 -6.55 -8.89
N LEU A 56 -12.34 -6.97 -8.22
CA LEU A 56 -12.22 -8.26 -7.54
C LEU A 56 -12.19 -8.09 -6.02
N SER A 57 -12.41 -6.87 -5.52
CA SER A 57 -12.23 -6.50 -4.12
C SER A 57 -13.01 -7.41 -3.18
N GLU A 58 -14.29 -7.63 -3.46
CA GLU A 58 -15.15 -8.47 -2.62
C GLU A 58 -14.61 -9.91 -2.50
N ILE A 59 -14.15 -10.49 -3.60
CA ILE A 59 -13.61 -11.86 -3.63
C ILE A 59 -12.28 -11.92 -2.88
N ILE A 60 -11.38 -10.96 -3.14
CA ILE A 60 -10.08 -10.87 -2.48
C ILE A 60 -10.27 -10.67 -0.98
N LEU A 61 -11.21 -9.81 -0.57
CA LEU A 61 -11.55 -9.60 0.83
C LEU A 61 -12.09 -10.86 1.50
N LYS A 62 -13.00 -11.58 0.84
CA LYS A 62 -13.52 -12.87 1.33
C LYS A 62 -12.41 -13.91 1.49
N LEU A 63 -11.42 -13.93 0.61
CA LEU A 63 -10.28 -14.84 0.71
C LEU A 63 -9.31 -14.41 1.82
N TRP A 64 -9.09 -13.10 1.95
CA TRP A 64 -8.23 -12.55 2.98
C TRP A 64 -8.83 -12.76 4.37
N SER A 65 -10.14 -12.63 4.50
CA SER A 65 -10.88 -12.90 5.74
C SER A 65 -10.81 -14.34 6.19
N LEU A 66 -10.47 -15.31 5.33
CA LEU A 66 -10.26 -16.70 5.76
C LEU A 66 -9.08 -16.85 6.74
N GLN A 67 -8.27 -15.80 6.90
CA GLN A 67 -7.21 -15.76 7.91
C GLN A 67 -7.70 -15.28 9.29
N GLU A 68 -8.93 -14.77 9.41
CA GLU A 68 -9.49 -14.20 10.64
C GLU A 68 -10.91 -14.71 10.93
N ASP A 69 -11.14 -15.19 12.15
CA ASP A 69 -12.45 -15.74 12.56
C ASP A 69 -13.56 -14.67 12.69
N ASN A 70 -13.23 -13.37 12.76
CA ASN A 70 -14.17 -12.26 12.98
C ASN A 70 -13.88 -11.05 12.07
N PHE A 71 -14.01 -11.25 10.76
CA PHE A 71 -13.78 -10.24 9.75
C PHE A 71 -14.81 -9.11 9.73
N GLU A 72 -14.36 -7.86 9.85
CA GLU A 72 -15.17 -6.66 9.61
C GLU A 72 -14.63 -5.85 8.41
N PRO A 73 -15.33 -5.85 7.26
CA PRO A 73 -14.87 -5.16 6.05
C PRO A 73 -14.68 -3.64 6.22
N SER A 74 -15.38 -3.02 7.17
CA SER A 74 -15.31 -1.57 7.45
C SER A 74 -13.93 -1.09 7.93
N ARG A 75 -13.05 -2.03 8.33
CA ARG A 75 -11.68 -1.75 8.79
C ARG A 75 -10.68 -1.60 7.65
N LEU A 76 -11.11 -1.90 6.42
CA LEU A 76 -10.29 -1.88 5.22
C LEU A 76 -10.63 -0.67 4.36
N THR A 77 -9.62 -0.11 3.72
CA THR A 77 -9.80 0.89 2.68
C THR A 77 -9.59 0.26 1.31
N PHE A 78 -10.52 0.52 0.39
CA PHE A 78 -10.42 0.06 -0.99
C PHE A 78 -10.63 1.22 -1.96
N VAL A 79 -9.76 1.29 -2.98
CA VAL A 79 -9.87 2.24 -4.08
C VAL A 79 -9.53 1.58 -5.41
N SER A 80 -10.14 2.08 -6.47
CA SER A 80 -9.85 1.69 -7.86
C SER A 80 -9.43 2.90 -8.68
N GLY A 81 -8.68 2.63 -9.75
CA GLY A 81 -8.02 3.64 -10.57
C GLY A 81 -6.57 3.85 -10.13
N ARG A 82 -5.67 4.02 -11.11
CA ARG A 82 -4.23 4.15 -10.85
C ARG A 82 -3.93 5.33 -9.96
N ASP A 83 -4.44 6.51 -10.28
CA ASP A 83 -4.10 7.73 -9.55
C ASP A 83 -4.65 7.68 -8.11
N ASN A 84 -5.91 7.25 -7.92
CA ASN A 84 -6.49 7.05 -6.60
C ASN A 84 -5.71 6.04 -5.74
N ALA A 85 -5.27 4.92 -6.35
CA ALA A 85 -4.49 3.91 -5.66
C ALA A 85 -3.11 4.43 -5.23
N LEU A 86 -2.42 5.16 -6.12
CA LEU A 86 -1.12 5.76 -5.82
C LEU A 86 -1.25 6.90 -4.80
N GLU A 87 -2.29 7.72 -4.88
CA GLU A 87 -2.59 8.78 -3.91
C GLU A 87 -2.82 8.18 -2.52
N LEU A 88 -3.70 7.19 -2.41
CA LEU A 88 -3.97 6.54 -1.13
C LEU A 88 -2.72 5.83 -0.59
N PHE A 89 -1.95 5.16 -1.45
CA PHE A 89 -0.71 4.49 -1.05
C PHE A 89 0.28 5.50 -0.48
N PHE A 90 0.54 6.59 -1.21
CA PHE A 90 1.51 7.61 -0.82
C PHE A 90 1.07 8.33 0.46
N THR A 91 -0.18 8.81 0.51
CA THR A 91 -0.71 9.54 1.67
C THR A 91 -0.72 8.68 2.94
N SER A 92 -1.13 7.42 2.84
CA SER A 92 -1.05 6.48 3.97
C SER A 92 0.39 6.19 4.37
N LEU A 93 1.32 6.07 3.41
CA LEU A 93 2.73 5.80 3.69
C LEU A 93 3.40 6.99 4.40
N VAL A 94 3.09 8.22 3.99
CA VAL A 94 3.53 9.46 4.66
C VAL A 94 3.05 9.46 6.12
N SER A 95 1.76 9.24 6.34
CA SER A 95 1.20 9.18 7.71
C SER A 95 1.89 8.10 8.55
N PHE A 96 2.09 6.91 7.97
CA PHE A 96 2.71 5.76 8.62
C PHE A 96 4.20 5.97 8.94
N SER A 97 4.91 6.77 8.14
CA SER A 97 6.34 7.06 8.32
C SER A 97 6.68 7.77 9.64
N SER A 98 5.69 8.41 10.28
CA SER A 98 5.84 9.00 11.61
C SER A 98 6.14 7.96 12.69
N ALA A 99 5.68 6.71 12.51
CA ALA A 99 5.94 5.58 13.40
C ALA A 99 7.23 4.83 12.99
N SER A 100 8.39 5.46 13.21
CA SER A 100 9.69 5.05 12.64
C SER A 100 9.98 3.55 12.70
N LYS A 101 9.80 2.90 13.85
CA LYS A 101 10.09 1.46 13.99
C LYS A 101 9.19 0.58 13.11
N TRP A 102 7.91 0.89 13.02
CA TRP A 102 6.95 0.09 12.24
C TRP A 102 7.11 0.36 10.75
N TYR A 103 7.42 1.60 10.41
CA TYR A 103 7.76 2.00 9.06
C TYR A 103 9.00 1.26 8.53
N GLU A 104 10.07 1.16 9.32
CA GLU A 104 11.27 0.41 8.90
C GLU A 104 10.96 -1.08 8.66
N ILE A 105 10.18 -1.73 9.53
CA ILE A 105 9.75 -3.13 9.32
C ILE A 105 8.96 -3.27 8.02
N TYR A 106 8.04 -2.35 7.76
CA TYR A 106 7.29 -2.35 6.51
C TYR A 106 8.19 -2.12 5.29
N LEU A 107 9.19 -1.24 5.38
CA LEU A 107 10.14 -0.99 4.29
C LEU A 107 11.00 -2.23 4.00
N GLU A 108 11.36 -3.02 5.01
CA GLU A 108 12.03 -4.31 4.79
C GLU A 108 11.16 -5.26 3.97
N GLU A 109 9.88 -5.38 4.31
CA GLU A 109 8.91 -6.20 3.55
C GLU A 109 8.67 -5.65 2.13
N PHE A 110 8.61 -4.32 1.98
CA PHE A 110 8.49 -3.66 0.68
C PHE A 110 9.71 -3.95 -0.21
N ARG A 111 10.92 -3.82 0.34
CA ARG A 111 12.18 -4.14 -0.36
C ARG A 111 12.27 -5.62 -0.68
N HIS A 112 11.79 -6.49 0.21
CA HIS A 112 11.71 -7.92 -0.04
C HIS A 112 10.79 -8.22 -1.22
N ALA A 113 9.57 -7.67 -1.25
CA ALA A 113 8.64 -7.79 -2.37
C ALA A 113 9.27 -7.25 -3.68
N CYS A 114 9.97 -6.12 -3.62
CA CYS A 114 10.72 -5.56 -4.76
C CYS A 114 11.77 -6.52 -5.32
N SER A 115 12.43 -7.29 -4.44
CA SER A 115 13.48 -8.23 -4.83
C SER A 115 12.93 -9.47 -5.53
N LEU A 116 11.74 -9.93 -5.10
CA LEU A 116 11.05 -11.10 -5.64
C LEU A 116 10.38 -10.82 -6.99
N ASP A 117 9.79 -9.63 -7.15
CA ASP A 117 8.92 -9.29 -8.28
C ASP A 117 9.48 -8.18 -9.17
N ARG A 118 10.78 -8.23 -9.51
CA ARG A 118 11.50 -7.11 -10.17
C ARG A 118 10.82 -6.54 -11.43
N ASN A 119 10.04 -7.36 -12.15
CA ASN A 119 9.36 -6.98 -13.38
C ASN A 119 7.88 -6.61 -13.19
N ASN A 120 7.38 -6.54 -11.95
CA ASN A 120 5.98 -6.19 -11.69
C ASN A 120 5.76 -4.70 -11.98
N PRO A 121 4.85 -4.35 -12.90
CA PRO A 121 4.62 -2.95 -13.30
C PRO A 121 4.13 -2.09 -12.13
N ILE A 122 3.42 -2.66 -11.15
CA ILE A 122 2.94 -1.95 -9.95
C ILE A 122 4.12 -1.41 -9.14
N LEU A 123 5.21 -2.18 -9.02
CA LEU A 123 6.36 -1.79 -8.22
C LEU A 123 7.09 -0.57 -8.77
N LYS A 124 7.03 -0.30 -10.08
CA LYS A 124 7.67 0.88 -10.65
C LYS A 124 7.07 2.15 -10.06
N ASP A 125 5.75 2.23 -9.98
CA ASP A 125 5.03 3.39 -9.45
C ASP A 125 5.21 3.53 -7.93
N LEU A 126 5.15 2.40 -7.19
CA LEU A 126 5.32 2.43 -5.73
C LEU A 126 6.74 2.80 -5.30
N LYS A 127 7.76 2.38 -6.06
CA LYS A 127 9.15 2.78 -5.80
C LYS A 127 9.35 4.28 -5.91
N LEU A 128 8.68 4.93 -6.87
CA LEU A 128 8.75 6.40 -7.00
C LEU A 128 8.14 7.09 -5.77
N CYS A 129 7.02 6.57 -5.26
CA CYS A 129 6.41 7.06 -4.02
C CYS A 129 7.37 6.96 -2.82
N GLU A 130 8.03 5.80 -2.68
CA GLU A 130 8.97 5.54 -1.58
C GLU A 130 10.25 6.38 -1.70
N GLN A 131 10.84 6.48 -2.90
CA GLN A 131 12.01 7.31 -3.17
C GLN A 131 11.73 8.79 -2.89
N TYR A 132 10.55 9.28 -3.31
CA TYR A 132 10.14 10.65 -3.04
C TYR A 132 10.02 10.89 -1.52
N LEU A 133 9.42 9.95 -0.79
CA LEU A 133 9.30 10.05 0.66
C LEU A 133 10.68 10.06 1.35
N GLN A 134 11.62 9.22 0.91
CA GLN A 134 13.00 9.21 1.40
C GLN A 134 13.78 10.50 1.12
N ALA A 135 13.68 11.02 -0.11
CA ALA A 135 14.30 12.30 -0.47
C ALA A 135 13.69 13.46 0.34
N SER A 136 12.38 13.40 0.54
CA SER A 136 11.62 14.44 1.22
C SER A 136 11.61 14.30 2.75
N HIS A 137 12.10 13.19 3.32
CA HIS A 137 12.32 13.09 4.78
C HIS A 137 13.34 14.11 5.31
N GLN A 138 14.06 14.82 4.42
CA GLN A 138 14.88 15.98 4.76
C GLN A 138 14.08 17.32 4.79
N THR A 139 12.84 17.36 4.28
CA THR A 139 12.06 18.60 4.07
C THR A 139 10.58 18.54 4.46
N ILE A 140 9.94 17.36 4.57
CA ILE A 140 8.53 17.22 4.96
C ILE A 140 8.41 17.33 6.49
N PRO A 141 7.63 18.29 7.02
CA PRO A 141 7.35 18.38 8.44
C PRO A 141 6.71 17.09 8.93
N ARG A 142 7.35 16.42 9.90
CA ARG A 142 6.76 15.23 10.55
C ARG A 142 5.55 15.68 11.37
N PRO A 143 4.42 14.94 11.33
CA PRO A 143 3.34 15.15 12.29
C PRO A 143 3.89 14.98 13.71
N ILE A 144 3.76 16.02 14.53
CA ILE A 144 4.03 15.91 15.96
C ILE A 144 2.89 15.07 16.54
N ALA A 145 3.20 13.91 17.08
CA ALA A 145 2.23 13.04 17.73
C ALA A 145 1.54 13.82 18.87
N GLY A 146 0.27 14.21 18.68
CA GLY A 146 -0.42 14.99 19.70
C GLY A 146 -1.85 15.42 19.41
N ASN A 147 -2.20 15.83 18.19
CA ASN A 147 -3.53 16.41 17.94
C ASN A 147 -4.20 15.80 16.72
N ASP A 148 -5.49 15.49 16.92
CA ASP A 148 -6.54 15.11 15.97
C ASP A 148 -6.12 14.76 14.54
N THR A 149 -6.31 13.48 14.23
CA THR A 149 -6.02 12.75 12.98
C THR A 149 -6.71 13.28 11.71
N GLN A 150 -7.41 14.41 11.76
CA GLN A 150 -8.17 14.95 10.62
C GLN A 150 -7.41 15.98 9.78
N ASP A 151 -6.34 16.59 10.30
CA ASP A 151 -5.58 17.64 9.57
C ASP A 151 -4.28 17.14 8.89
N LEU A 152 -4.08 15.82 8.80
CA LEU A 152 -2.78 15.20 8.50
C LEU A 152 -2.70 14.41 7.18
N LEU A 153 -3.62 14.63 6.24
CA LEU A 153 -3.40 14.18 4.87
C LEU A 153 -2.38 15.11 4.20
N PRO A 154 -1.36 14.60 3.48
CA PRO A 154 -0.59 15.43 2.55
C PRO A 154 -1.59 16.20 1.70
N ARG A 155 -1.48 17.53 1.67
CA ARG A 155 -2.33 18.35 0.81
C ARG A 155 -2.20 17.82 -0.61
N ARG A 156 -3.31 17.79 -1.34
CA ARG A 156 -3.38 17.39 -2.75
C ARG A 156 -2.21 17.93 -3.60
N GLU A 157 -1.72 19.12 -3.26
CA GLU A 157 -0.51 19.75 -3.80
C GLU A 157 0.76 18.86 -3.77
N VAL A 158 1.03 18.14 -2.66
CA VAL A 158 2.20 17.25 -2.54
C VAL A 158 2.05 16.02 -3.44
N PHE A 159 0.82 15.53 -3.60
CA PHE A 159 0.53 14.44 -4.53
C PHE A 159 0.58 14.92 -5.98
N ASP A 160 0.05 16.10 -6.29
CA ASP A 160 0.12 16.70 -7.62
C ASP A 160 1.58 16.94 -8.04
N ASP A 161 2.44 17.39 -7.13
CA ASP A 161 3.89 17.50 -7.33
C ASP A 161 4.54 16.14 -7.59
N LEU A 162 4.15 15.09 -6.85
CA LEU A 162 4.62 13.72 -7.10
C LEU A 162 4.16 13.22 -8.48
N VAL A 163 2.88 13.38 -8.83
CA VAL A 163 2.34 12.96 -10.13
C VAL A 163 3.06 13.69 -11.27
N LYS A 164 3.30 14.99 -11.11
CA LYS A 164 4.11 15.76 -12.05
C LYS A 164 5.52 15.20 -12.17
N HIS A 165 6.19 14.94 -11.05
CA HIS A 165 7.55 14.38 -11.04
C HIS A 165 7.62 12.97 -11.67
N ILE A 166 6.61 12.13 -11.41
CA ILE A 166 6.47 10.80 -12.02
C ILE A 166 6.30 10.95 -13.54
N ASN A 167 5.44 11.86 -14.00
CA ASN A 167 5.22 12.09 -15.43
C ASN A 167 6.46 12.68 -16.11
N ASP A 168 7.19 13.58 -15.45
CA ASP A 168 8.43 14.17 -15.97
C ASP A 168 9.57 13.14 -16.06
N PHE A 169 9.59 12.12 -15.18
CA PHE A 169 10.58 11.04 -15.20
C PHE A 169 10.26 9.94 -16.23
N LEU A 170 9.00 9.86 -16.69
CA LEU A 170 8.53 8.85 -17.64
C LEU A 170 8.55 9.31 -19.11
N ASN A 171 8.68 10.61 -19.36
CA ASN A 171 8.81 11.22 -20.69
C ASN A 171 10.28 11.52 -21.04
#